data_AF-A0A1I6LE91-F1
#
_entry.id   AF-A0A1I6LE91-F1
#
_cell.length_a   1.000
_cell.length_b   1.000
_cell.length_c   1.000
_cell.angle_alpha   90.00
_cell.angle_beta   90.00
_cell.angle_gamma   90.00
#
_symmetry.space_group_name_H-M   'P 1'
#
loop_
_entity.id
_entity.type
_entity.pdbx_description
1 polymer ?
#
loop_
_entity_poly.entity_id
_entity_poly.type
_entity_poly.pdbx_seq_one_letter_code
_entity_poly.pdbx_strand_id
1 'polypeptide(L)'
;MYQTALQVGIPGTQEILIIFLILIVLVAPAVVVVLVALGVLRLWRGDSTSDEERIAELEREVEELREERGTATTKPDDELE
;
A
#
# COMPACT_ATOMS: atom_id res chain seq x y z
N MET A 1 37.53 -37.02 -35.81
CA MET A 1 37.16 -36.82 -34.40
C MET A 1 36.80 -35.35 -34.25
N TYR A 2 35.52 -35.00 -34.32
CA TYR A 2 35.09 -33.61 -34.20
C TYR A 2 35.17 -33.22 -32.74
N GLN A 3 36.26 -32.57 -32.36
CA GLN A 3 36.36 -31.88 -31.09
C GLN A 3 35.49 -30.63 -31.23
N THR A 4 34.21 -30.74 -30.87
CA THR A 4 33.40 -29.57 -30.55
C THR A 4 34.01 -28.93 -29.31
N ALA A 5 35.06 -28.13 -29.53
CA ALA A 5 35.48 -27.13 -28.59
C ALA A 5 34.27 -26.24 -28.40
N LEU A 6 33.60 -26.38 -27.25
CA LEU A 6 32.66 -25.41 -26.76
C LEU A 6 33.48 -24.13 -26.56
N GLN A 7 33.62 -23.35 -27.63
CA GLN A 7 34.24 -22.04 -27.61
C GLN A 7 33.27 -21.15 -26.85
N VAL A 8 33.31 -21.25 -25.52
CA VAL A 8 32.71 -20.30 -24.61
C VAL A 8 33.47 -19.01 -24.83
N GLY A 9 33.01 -18.25 -25.82
CA GLY A 9 33.48 -16.90 -26.06
C GLY A 9 33.04 -16.08 -24.86
N ILE A 10 33.98 -15.75 -23.98
CA ILE A 10 33.71 -14.71 -22.99
C ILE A 10 33.48 -13.43 -23.80
N PRO A 11 32.28 -12.84 -23.73
CA PRO A 11 31.99 -11.65 -24.49
C PRO A 11 32.93 -10.51 -24.07
N GLY A 12 33.41 -9.77 -25.05
CA GLY A 12 34.19 -8.56 -24.86
C GLY A 12 33.37 -7.46 -24.17
N THR A 13 34.06 -6.37 -23.84
CA THR A 13 33.48 -5.23 -23.10
C THR A 13 32.23 -4.66 -23.77
N GLN A 14 32.24 -4.52 -25.09
CA GLN A 14 31.10 -3.99 -25.85
C GLN A 14 29.86 -4.89 -25.75
N GLU A 15 30.04 -6.20 -25.80
CA GLU A 15 28.95 -7.18 -25.70
C GLU A 15 28.37 -7.20 -24.29
N ILE A 16 29.21 -7.07 -23.26
CA ILE A 16 28.77 -6.92 -21.87
C ILE A 16 27.92 -5.65 -21.70
N LEU A 17 28.30 -4.53 -22.32
CA LEU A 17 27.50 -3.30 -22.27
C LEU A 17 26.13 -3.48 -22.92
N ILE A 18 26.04 -4.21 -24.02
CA ILE A 18 24.77 -4.51 -24.69
C ILE A 18 23.90 -5.38 -23.78
N ILE A 19 24.45 -6.44 -23.19
CA ILE A 19 23.72 -7.32 -22.26
C ILE A 19 23.23 -6.50 -21.07
N PHE A 20 24.08 -5.65 -20.51
CA PHE A 20 23.72 -4.77 -19.40
C PHE A 20 22.59 -3.80 -19.78
N LEU A 21 22.65 -3.20 -20.97
CA LEU A 21 21.59 -2.34 -21.49
C LEU A 21 20.27 -3.11 -21.62
N ILE A 22 20.31 -4.33 -22.15
CA ILE A 22 19.12 -5.20 -22.27
C ILE A 22 18.55 -5.48 -20.89
N LEU A 23 19.39 -5.83 -19.90
CA LEU A 23 18.94 -6.05 -18.53
C LEU A 23 18.29 -4.80 -17.94
N ILE A 24 18.87 -3.62 -18.15
CA ILE A 24 18.26 -2.35 -17.73
C ILE A 24 16.90 -2.15 -18.40
N VAL A 25 16.81 -2.33 -19.73
CA VAL A 25 15.55 -2.14 -20.46
C VAL A 25 14.46 -3.09 -19.98
N LEU A 26 14.82 -4.32 -19.58
CA LEU A 26 13.88 -5.30 -19.05
C LEU A 26 13.47 -5.01 -17.59
N VAL A 27 14.41 -4.57 -16.74
CA VAL A 27 14.19 -4.42 -15.30
C VAL A 27 13.69 -3.02 -14.93
N ALA A 28 14.15 -1.97 -15.62
CA ALA A 28 13.82 -0.59 -15.31
C ALA A 28 12.31 -0.30 -15.29
N PRO A 29 11.49 -0.80 -16.25
CA PRO A 29 10.05 -0.59 -16.21
C PRO A 29 9.41 -1.18 -14.95
N ALA A 30 9.81 -2.39 -14.55
CA ALA A 30 9.31 -3.02 -13.33
C ALA A 30 9.71 -2.23 -12.08
N VAL A 31 10.95 -1.75 -12.02
CA VAL A 31 11.43 -0.90 -10.92
C VAL A 31 10.62 0.39 -10.84
N VAL A 32 10.36 1.05 -11.97
CA VAL A 32 9.54 2.27 -12.02
C VAL A 32 8.13 2.01 -11.48
N VAL A 33 7.48 0.91 -11.89
CA VAL A 33 6.15 0.54 -11.39
C VAL A 33 6.16 0.34 -9.87
N VAL A 34 7.16 -0.37 -9.33
CA VAL A 34 7.29 -0.60 -7.89
C VAL A 34 7.46 0.72 -7.13
N LEU A 35 8.31 1.63 -7.62
CA LEU A 35 8.52 2.93 -7.00
C LEU A 35 7.25 3.78 -7.00
N VAL A 36 6.51 3.79 -8.11
CA VAL A 36 5.22 4.50 -8.21
C VAL A 36 4.21 3.91 -7.24
N ALA A 37 4.07 2.58 -7.19
CA ALA A 37 3.14 1.91 -6.29
C ALA A 37 3.46 2.21 -4.82
N LEU A 38 4.73 2.17 -4.43
CA LEU A 38 5.18 2.55 -3.09
C LEU A 38 4.90 4.02 -2.78
N GLY A 39 5.11 4.91 -3.75
CA GLY A 39 4.80 6.33 -3.63
C GLY A 39 3.32 6.59 -3.38
N VAL A 40 2.44 5.95 -4.17
CA VAL A 40 0.98 6.04 -4.01
C VAL A 40 0.55 5.47 -2.66
N LEU A 41 1.04 4.29 -2.27
CA LEU A 41 0.72 3.67 -0.99
C LEU A 41 1.15 4.56 0.18
N ARG A 42 2.31 5.21 0.08
CA ARG A 42 2.79 6.14 1.09
C ARG A 42 1.94 7.42 1.16
N LEU A 43 1.47 7.92 0.02
CA LEU A 43 0.57 9.08 -0.02
C LEU A 43 -0.78 8.74 0.64
N TRP A 44 -1.36 7.59 0.33
CA TRP A 44 -2.64 7.14 0.92
C TRP A 44 -2.53 6.89 2.42
N ARG A 45 -1.42 6.33 2.90
CA ARG A 45 -1.17 6.20 4.36
C ARG A 45 -0.97 7.52 5.07
N GLY A 46 -0.50 8.56 4.37
CA GLY A 46 -0.40 9.90 4.96
C GLY A 46 -1.76 10.54 5.19
N ASP A 47 -2.73 10.22 4.33
CA ASP A 47 -4.12 10.68 4.41
C ASP A 47 -4.91 9.90 5.47
N SER A 48 -4.64 8.59 5.60
CA SER A 48 -5.35 7.74 6.55
C SER A 48 -5.16 8.15 8.00
N THR A 49 -4.03 8.75 8.39
CA THR A 49 -3.86 9.28 9.75
C THR A 49 -4.82 10.44 10.03
N SER A 50 -5.13 11.28 9.04
CA SER A 50 -6.10 12.36 9.20
C SER A 50 -7.54 11.85 9.21
N ASP A 51 -7.82 10.75 8.49
CA ASP A 51 -9.14 10.12 8.51
C ASP A 51 -9.35 9.28 9.78
N GLU A 52 -8.34 8.59 10.28
CA GLU A 52 -8.37 7.80 11.53
C GLU A 52 -8.69 8.69 12.75
N GLU A 53 -8.10 9.89 12.83
CA GLU A 53 -8.39 10.87 13.90
C GLU A 53 -9.87 11.33 13.84
N ARG A 54 -10.39 11.62 12.64
CA ARG A 54 -11.79 12.05 12.44
C ARG A 54 -12.77 10.91 12.69
N ILE A 55 -12.41 9.68 12.33
CA ILE A 55 -13.22 8.49 12.62
C ILE A 55 -13.28 8.27 14.13
N ALA A 56 -12.18 8.41 14.86
CA ALA A 56 -12.15 8.27 16.31
C ALA A 56 -13.00 9.34 17.02
N GLU A 57 -12.99 10.58 16.53
CA GLU A 57 -13.88 11.64 17.01
C GLU A 57 -15.36 11.31 16.74
N LEU A 58 -15.69 10.87 15.52
CA LEU A 58 -17.05 10.48 15.13
C LEU A 58 -17.57 9.25 15.90
N GLU A 59 -16.71 8.28 16.19
CA GLU A 59 -17.08 7.12 17.02
C GLU A 59 -17.44 7.54 18.45
N ARG A 60 -16.72 8.53 19.00
CA ARG A 60 -17.00 9.07 20.32
C ARG A 60 -18.32 9.84 20.37
N GLU A 61 -18.60 10.68 19.37
CA GLU A 61 -19.89 11.39 19.28
C GLU A 61 -21.07 10.43 19.11
N VAL A 62 -20.89 9.34 18.35
CA VAL A 62 -21.93 8.31 18.19
C VAL A 62 -22.21 7.59 19.50
N GLU A 63 -21.18 7.28 20.29
CA GLU A 63 -21.34 6.67 21.62
C GLU A 63 -22.14 7.61 22.55
N GLU A 64 -21.80 8.90 22.61
CA GLU A 64 -22.52 9.91 23.39
C GLU A 64 -24.00 10.04 22.96
N LEU A 65 -24.27 10.15 21.66
CA LEU A 65 -25.64 10.24 21.13
C LEU A 65 -26.47 8.97 21.40
N ARG A 66 -25.80 7.82 21.43
CA ARG A 66 -26.43 6.52 21.73
C ARG A 66 -26.71 6.39 23.22
N GLU A 67 -25.84 6.91 24.07
CA GLU A 67 -26.02 6.98 25.52
C GLU A 67 -27.16 7.93 25.90
N GLU A 68 -27.25 9.11 25.27
CA GLU A 68 -28.37 10.04 25.44
C GLU A 68 -29.71 9.43 25.01
N ARG A 69 -29.76 8.76 23.85
CA ARG A 69 -30.99 8.08 23.38
C ARG A 69 -31.34 6.85 24.21
N GLY A 70 -30.34 6.09 24.67
CA GLY A 70 -30.52 4.92 25.54
C GLY A 70 -31.03 5.30 26.93
N THR A 71 -30.58 6.43 27.46
CA THR A 71 -31.10 7.04 28.68
C THR A 71 -32.52 7.57 28.50
N ALA A 72 -32.82 8.22 27.37
CA ALA A 72 -34.15 8.76 27.11
C ALA A 72 -35.23 7.68 26.93
N THR A 73 -34.88 6.49 26.43
CA THR A 73 -35.83 5.37 26.27
C THR A 73 -36.01 4.52 27.55
N THR A 74 -35.22 4.77 28.61
CA THR A 74 -35.25 4.01 29.87
C THR A 74 -35.82 4.83 31.04
N LYS A 75 -36.65 5.84 30.76
CA LYS A 75 -37.58 6.36 31.78
C LYS A 75 -38.90 5.59 31.63
N PRO A 76 -39.14 4.52 32.41
CA PRO A 76 -40.49 4.03 32.60
C PRO A 76 -41.24 5.15 33.34
N ASP A 77 -41.93 5.99 32.58
CA ASP A 77 -43.08 6.71 33.09
C ASP A 77 -44.08 5.63 33.54
N ASP A 78 -44.22 5.46 34.86
CA ASP A 78 -45.48 5.24 35.58
C ASP A 78 -45.20 4.82 37.05
N GLU A 79 -44.58 5.73 37.81
CA GLU A 79 -45.06 6.04 39.15
C GLU A 79 -46.22 7.02 38.98
N LEU A 80 -47.49 6.60 39.00
CA LEU A 80 -48.65 7.41 39.44
C LEU A 80 -49.85 6.48 39.71
N GLU A 81 -50.20 6.39 41.01
CA GLU A 81 -51.51 6.09 41.65
C GLU A 81 -52.51 5.09 41.05
#